data_AF-A0A7W1PC25-F1
#
_entry.id   AF-A0A7W1PC25-F1
#
_cell.length_a   1.000
_cell.length_b   1.000
_cell.length_c   1.000
_cell.angle_alpha   90.00
_cell.angle_beta   90.00
_cell.angle_gamma   90.00
#
_symmetry.space_group_name_H-M   'P 1'
#
loop_
_entity.id
_entity.type
_entity.pdbx_description
1 polymer ?
#
loop_
_entity_poly.entity_id
_entity_poly.type
_entity_poly.pdbx_seq_one_letter_code
_entity_poly.pdbx_strand_id
1 'polypeptide(L)'
;MTQASVQPRPAGLLPIANRCLQARPEERYQRVADLLSDLRSLEPGSARAHDGTAGWWWRFHQAAIAVLNAAAPIAAWAARGWIHRPYGSWLFYSVLVLATVSVTVRLNLLFTSRVHAGTLPNHHARLYPLVAAADALLAVALAAAAALLAGTSDELGALLLIFSVVMLVSLAFVEPATTRAAGLRRT
;
A
#
# COMPACT_ATOMS: atom_id res chain seq x y z
N MET A 1 23.46 10.81 48.46
CA MET A 1 22.64 11.85 47.80
C MET A 1 22.70 11.64 46.30
N THR A 2 21.69 11.01 45.73
CA THR A 2 21.65 10.60 44.32
C THR A 2 21.17 11.77 43.47
N GLN A 3 22.05 12.36 42.66
CA GLN A 3 21.67 13.40 41.70
C GLN A 3 20.75 12.78 40.64
N ALA A 4 19.49 13.20 40.63
CA ALA A 4 18.58 12.94 39.52
C ALA A 4 19.09 13.72 38.29
N SER A 5 19.53 12.99 37.27
CA SER A 5 19.90 13.57 35.98
C SER A 5 18.64 14.18 35.33
N VAL A 6 18.60 15.50 35.26
CA VAL A 6 17.58 16.22 34.50
C VAL A 6 17.78 15.89 33.03
N GLN A 7 16.91 15.05 32.46
CA GLN A 7 16.93 14.83 31.02
C GLN A 7 16.69 16.17 30.28
N PRO A 8 17.43 16.43 29.19
CA PRO A 8 17.22 17.63 28.40
C PRO A 8 15.79 17.65 27.86
N ARG A 9 15.02 18.65 28.26
CA ARG A 9 13.66 18.86 27.75
C ARG A 9 13.70 19.10 26.24
N PRO A 10 12.83 18.46 25.44
CA PRO A 10 12.78 18.72 24.01
C PRO A 10 12.53 20.20 23.76
N ALA A 11 13.37 20.80 22.93
CA ALA A 11 13.24 22.21 22.53
C ALA A 11 11.83 22.41 21.93
N GLY A 12 11.05 23.30 22.55
CA GLY A 12 9.66 23.59 22.14
C GLY A 12 8.55 23.11 23.09
N LEU A 13 8.84 22.24 24.08
CA LEU A 13 7.84 21.82 25.08
C LEU A 13 7.41 22.96 26.01
N LEU A 14 8.36 23.83 26.38
CA LEU A 14 8.13 24.97 27.26
C LEU A 14 7.09 25.96 26.70
N PRO A 15 7.18 26.40 25.43
CA PRO A 15 6.13 27.21 24.79
C PRO A 15 4.72 26.58 24.88
N ILE A 16 4.59 25.27 24.65
CA ILE A 16 3.30 24.58 24.73
C ILE A 16 2.79 24.54 26.17
N ALA A 17 3.64 24.16 27.12
CA ALA A 17 3.29 24.13 28.54
C ALA A 17 2.87 25.53 29.04
N ASN A 18 3.61 26.57 28.65
CA ASN A 18 3.28 27.96 28.99
C ASN A 18 1.92 28.37 28.43
N ARG A 19 1.59 27.98 27.19
CA ARG A 19 0.28 28.25 26.60
C ARG A 19 -0.86 27.53 27.33
N CYS A 20 -0.64 26.30 27.80
CA CYS A 20 -1.62 25.57 28.61
C CYS A 20 -1.86 26.22 29.99
N LEU A 21 -0.85 26.91 30.54
CA LEU A 21 -0.88 27.51 31.87
C LEU A 21 -1.32 28.98 31.88
N GLN A 22 -1.75 29.55 30.75
CA GLN A 22 -2.24 30.93 30.70
C GLN A 22 -3.45 31.12 31.62
N ALA A 23 -3.45 32.23 32.38
CA ALA A 23 -4.49 32.53 33.36
C ALA A 23 -5.86 32.73 32.69
N ARG A 24 -5.86 33.40 31.54
CA ARG A 24 -7.05 33.67 30.74
C ARG A 24 -7.44 32.44 29.90
N PRO A 25 -8.68 31.95 29.99
CA PRO A 25 -9.17 30.83 29.17
C PRO A 25 -8.97 31.03 27.66
N GLU A 26 -9.16 32.25 27.17
CA GLU A 26 -9.01 32.64 25.76
C GLU A 26 -7.57 32.55 25.23
N GLU A 27 -6.58 32.56 26.12
CA GLU A 27 -5.15 32.46 25.77
C GLU A 27 -4.65 31.01 25.77
N ARG A 28 -5.45 30.07 26.31
CA ARG A 28 -5.20 28.63 26.25
C ARG A 28 -5.63 28.03 24.92
N TYR A 29 -5.27 26.77 24.67
CA TYR A 29 -5.82 26.02 23.54
C TYR A 29 -7.34 25.90 23.68
N GLN A 30 -8.06 26.42 22.69
CA GLN A 30 -9.52 26.36 22.67
C GLN A 30 -10.03 24.95 22.35
N ARG A 31 -9.19 24.12 21.72
CA ARG A 31 -9.50 22.75 21.35
C ARG A 31 -8.34 21.82 21.64
N VAL A 32 -8.65 20.61 22.10
CA VAL A 32 -7.67 19.52 22.31
C VAL A 32 -6.92 19.18 21.00
N ALA A 33 -7.58 19.34 19.85
CA ALA A 33 -6.97 19.10 18.54
C ALA A 33 -5.75 20.01 18.27
N ASP A 34 -5.82 21.27 18.71
CA ASP A 34 -4.74 22.25 18.50
C ASP A 34 -3.53 21.91 19.39
N LEU A 35 -3.78 21.50 20.65
CA LEU A 35 -2.75 21.01 21.56
C LEU A 35 -2.07 19.75 21.02
N LEU A 36 -2.85 18.79 20.51
CA LEU A 36 -2.31 17.57 19.92
C LEU A 36 -1.48 17.86 18.66
N SER A 37 -1.88 18.85 17.85
CA SER A 37 -1.11 19.31 16.69
C SER A 37 0.27 19.83 17.11
N ASP A 38 0.30 20.73 18.09
CA ASP A 38 1.56 21.33 18.56
C ASP A 38 2.46 20.29 19.24
N LEU A 39 1.90 19.36 20.03
CA LEU A 39 2.67 18.27 20.65
C LEU A 39 3.29 17.33 19.61
N ARG A 40 2.55 16.98 18.55
CA ARG A 40 3.08 16.15 17.45
C ARG A 40 4.21 16.83 16.69
N SER A 41 4.19 18.17 16.60
CA SER A 41 5.28 18.93 15.99
C SER A 41 6.59 18.87 16.79
N LEU A 42 6.53 18.57 18.09
CA LEU A 42 7.69 18.47 18.98
C LEU A 42 8.35 17.11 18.99
N GLU A 43 7.69 16.05 18.54
CA GLU A 43 8.30 14.73 18.48
C GLU A 43 9.09 14.59 17.18
N PRO A 44 10.43 14.79 17.17
CA PRO A 44 11.19 14.77 15.93
C PRO A 44 11.43 13.32 15.46
N GLY A 45 11.03 12.33 16.27
CA GLY A 45 11.34 10.91 16.11
C GLY A 45 10.16 9.93 16.22
N SER A 46 9.05 10.21 16.89
CA SER A 46 7.92 9.26 16.98
C SER A 46 7.13 9.19 15.67
N ALA A 47 6.86 10.35 15.06
CA ALA A 47 6.20 10.47 13.76
C ALA A 47 7.11 9.92 12.66
N ARG A 48 8.41 10.29 12.65
CA ARG A 48 9.38 9.77 11.67
C ARG A 48 9.67 8.28 11.79
N ALA A 49 9.69 7.69 12.99
CA ALA A 49 9.90 6.26 13.17
C ALA A 49 8.66 5.43 12.81
N HIS A 50 7.45 5.94 13.12
CA HIS A 50 6.20 5.32 12.65
C HIS A 50 6.04 5.44 11.13
N ASP A 51 6.38 6.60 10.54
CA ASP A 51 6.39 6.82 9.09
C ASP A 51 7.42 5.93 8.37
N GLY A 52 8.58 5.69 9.01
CA GLY A 52 9.64 4.84 8.48
C GLY A 52 9.21 3.37 8.33
N THR A 53 8.66 2.78 9.39
CA THR A 53 8.18 1.39 9.38
C THR A 53 6.93 1.22 8.54
N ALA A 54 5.95 2.14 8.66
CA ALA A 54 4.72 2.08 7.86
C ALA A 54 5.00 2.28 6.37
N GLY A 55 5.84 3.27 6.02
CA GLY A 55 6.28 3.50 4.64
C GLY A 55 7.14 2.36 4.09
N TRP A 56 7.95 1.71 4.93
CA TRP A 56 8.65 0.47 4.55
C TRP A 56 7.67 -0.65 4.23
N TRP A 57 6.65 -0.86 5.06
CA TRP A 57 5.69 -1.93 4.85
C TRP A 57 4.80 -1.71 3.63
N TRP A 58 4.41 -0.47 3.36
CA TRP A 58 3.77 -0.09 2.11
C TRP A 58 4.67 -0.37 0.89
N ARG A 59 5.96 0.03 0.91
CA ARG A 59 6.89 -0.27 -0.19
C ARG A 59 7.10 -1.77 -0.40
N PHE A 60 7.30 -2.51 0.69
CA PHE A 60 7.42 -3.96 0.61
C PHE A 60 6.19 -4.58 -0.04
N HIS A 61 5.00 -4.17 0.41
CA HIS A 61 3.73 -4.65 -0.14
C HIS A 61 3.62 -4.37 -1.64
N GLN A 62 3.91 -3.14 -2.07
CA GLN A 62 3.90 -2.77 -3.50
C GLN A 62 4.86 -3.64 -4.32
N ALA A 63 6.06 -3.93 -3.78
CA ALA A 63 7.03 -4.79 -4.45
C ALA A 63 6.59 -6.26 -4.50
N ALA A 64 6.05 -6.78 -3.40
CA ALA A 64 5.56 -8.15 -3.32
C ALA A 64 4.42 -8.40 -4.29
N ILE A 65 3.45 -7.48 -4.39
CA ILE A 65 2.34 -7.59 -5.35
C ILE A 65 2.83 -7.41 -6.79
N ALA A 66 3.81 -6.52 -7.04
CA ALA A 66 4.41 -6.42 -8.37
C ALA A 66 5.08 -7.74 -8.80
N VAL A 67 5.79 -8.43 -7.89
CA VAL A 67 6.38 -9.75 -8.17
C VAL A 67 5.31 -10.80 -8.43
N LEU A 68 4.26 -10.86 -7.60
CA LEU A 68 3.14 -11.77 -7.79
C LEU A 68 2.45 -11.55 -9.16
N ASN A 69 2.20 -10.29 -9.51
CA ASN A 69 1.59 -9.92 -10.78
C ASN A 69 2.50 -10.24 -11.96
N ALA A 70 3.82 -10.08 -11.83
CA ALA A 70 4.78 -10.48 -12.86
C ALA A 70 4.87 -12.01 -13.05
N ALA A 71 4.58 -12.79 -12.00
CA ALA A 71 4.53 -14.25 -12.09
C ALA A 71 3.23 -14.76 -12.77
N ALA A 72 2.14 -14.00 -12.71
CA ALA A 72 0.85 -14.42 -13.25
C ALA A 72 0.87 -14.74 -14.77
N PRO A 73 1.51 -13.95 -15.66
CA PRO A 73 1.65 -14.31 -17.07
C PRO A 73 2.42 -15.62 -17.30
N ILE A 74 3.39 -15.96 -16.44
CA ILE A 74 4.15 -17.22 -16.55
C ILE A 74 3.23 -18.40 -16.25
N ALA A 75 2.45 -18.31 -15.17
CA ALA A 75 1.46 -19.34 -14.83
C ALA A 75 0.37 -19.46 -15.91
N ALA A 76 -0.15 -18.34 -16.40
CA ALA A 76 -1.14 -18.32 -17.47
C ALA A 76 -0.59 -18.89 -18.78
N TRP A 77 0.68 -18.67 -19.11
CA TRP A 77 1.33 -19.29 -20.26
C TRP A 77 1.40 -20.81 -20.16
N ALA A 78 1.74 -21.33 -18.97
CA ALA A 78 1.76 -22.78 -18.73
C ALA A 78 0.36 -23.40 -18.86
N ALA A 79 -0.66 -22.69 -18.38
CA ALA A 79 -2.06 -23.12 -18.46
C ALA A 79 -2.67 -23.00 -19.86
N ARG A 80 -2.16 -22.11 -20.72
CA ARG A 80 -2.80 -21.76 -22.01
C ARG A 80 -3.05 -22.94 -22.94
N GLY A 81 -2.22 -23.99 -22.87
CA GLY A 81 -2.30 -25.17 -23.73
C GLY A 81 -3.44 -26.11 -23.37
N TRP A 82 -3.91 -26.04 -22.12
CA TRP A 82 -4.99 -26.86 -21.57
C TRP A 82 -6.37 -26.26 -21.84
N ILE A 83 -6.42 -24.95 -22.12
CA ILE A 83 -7.65 -24.25 -22.48
C ILE A 83 -7.85 -24.32 -23.99
N HIS A 84 -9.05 -24.70 -24.41
CA HIS A 84 -9.41 -24.82 -25.82
C HIS A 84 -9.10 -23.54 -26.62
N ARG A 85 -8.57 -23.70 -27.83
CA ARG A 85 -8.30 -22.57 -28.72
C ARG A 85 -9.61 -21.97 -29.25
N PRO A 86 -9.69 -20.64 -29.48
CA PRO A 86 -8.63 -19.63 -29.28
C PRO A 86 -8.58 -19.02 -27.86
N TYR A 87 -9.45 -19.45 -26.95
CA TYR A 87 -9.70 -18.80 -25.67
C TYR A 87 -8.47 -18.77 -24.76
N GLY A 88 -7.66 -19.83 -24.75
CA GLY A 88 -6.40 -19.85 -24.00
C GLY A 88 -5.41 -18.75 -24.40
N SER A 89 -5.35 -18.40 -25.70
CA SER A 89 -4.49 -17.33 -26.20
C SER A 89 -4.99 -15.95 -25.80
N TRP A 90 -6.29 -15.69 -25.96
CA TRP A 90 -6.91 -14.42 -25.56
C TRP A 90 -6.77 -14.16 -24.06
N LEU A 91 -6.98 -15.20 -23.25
CA LEU A 91 -6.83 -15.12 -21.81
C LEU A 91 -5.37 -14.84 -21.42
N PHE A 92 -4.41 -15.54 -22.02
CA PHE A 92 -2.99 -15.27 -21.81
C PHE A 92 -2.61 -13.81 -22.14
N TYR A 93 -3.04 -13.29 -23.30
CA TYR A 93 -2.74 -11.90 -23.68
C TYR A 93 -3.40 -10.89 -22.74
N SER A 94 -4.62 -11.17 -22.28
CA SER A 94 -5.31 -10.33 -21.30
C SER A 94 -4.55 -10.27 -19.98
N VAL A 95 -4.14 -11.43 -19.45
CA VAL A 95 -3.29 -11.54 -18.25
C VAL A 95 -1.98 -10.77 -18.43
N LEU A 96 -1.32 -10.92 -19.59
CA LEU A 96 -0.04 -10.26 -19.88
C LEU A 96 -0.16 -8.74 -19.88
N VAL A 97 -1.18 -8.18 -20.53
CA VAL A 97 -1.42 -6.73 -20.59
C VAL A 97 -1.76 -6.18 -19.21
N LEU A 98 -2.70 -6.81 -18.49
CA LEU A 98 -3.13 -6.38 -17.17
C LEU A 98 -1.98 -6.42 -16.15
N ALA A 99 -1.21 -7.52 -16.15
CA ALA A 99 -0.02 -7.65 -15.31
C ALA A 99 1.02 -6.57 -15.63
N THR A 100 1.27 -6.30 -16.91
CA THR A 100 2.24 -5.28 -17.33
C THR A 100 1.82 -3.89 -16.84
N VAL A 101 0.56 -3.50 -17.05
CA VAL A 101 0.02 -2.22 -16.56
C VAL A 101 0.17 -2.12 -15.04
N SER A 102 -0.27 -3.15 -14.31
CA SER A 102 -0.19 -3.15 -12.84
C SER A 102 1.25 -3.05 -12.34
N VAL A 103 2.15 -3.88 -12.86
CA VAL A 103 3.57 -3.89 -12.47
C VAL A 103 4.22 -2.54 -12.77
N THR A 104 4.02 -1.97 -13.97
CA THR A 104 4.60 -0.67 -14.34
C THR A 104 4.13 0.42 -13.38
N VAL A 105 2.83 0.49 -13.07
CA VAL A 105 2.30 1.52 -12.17
C VAL A 105 2.80 1.32 -10.74
N ARG A 106 2.83 0.09 -10.21
CA ARG A 106 3.34 -0.22 -8.87
C ARG A 106 4.83 0.10 -8.75
N LEU A 107 5.64 -0.23 -9.75
CA LEU A 107 7.06 0.13 -9.79
C LEU A 107 7.27 1.65 -9.89
N ASN A 108 6.42 2.36 -10.64
CA ASN A 108 6.46 3.83 -10.69
C ASN A 108 6.14 4.47 -9.33
N LEU A 109 5.16 3.93 -8.59
CA LEU A 109 4.85 4.36 -7.23
C LEU A 109 6.00 4.06 -6.26
N LEU A 110 6.63 2.90 -6.38
CA LEU A 110 7.83 2.55 -5.62
C LEU A 110 8.99 3.50 -5.89
N PHE A 111 9.25 3.83 -7.15
CA PHE A 111 10.25 4.80 -7.54
C PHE A 111 9.93 6.18 -6.94
N THR A 112 8.69 6.66 -7.13
CA THR A 112 8.23 7.95 -6.60
C THR A 112 8.38 8.02 -5.08
N SER A 113 8.10 6.92 -4.36
CA SER A 113 8.26 6.88 -2.91
C SER A 113 9.70 7.01 -2.41
N ARG A 114 10.69 6.67 -3.25
CA ARG A 114 12.11 6.77 -2.91
C ARG A 114 12.72 8.09 -3.36
N VAL A 115 12.35 8.56 -4.55
CA VAL A 115 12.99 9.71 -5.19
C VAL A 115 12.21 11.02 -4.97
N HIS A 116 10.89 10.96 -4.93
CA HIS A 116 10.00 12.11 -4.86
C HIS A 116 8.91 11.93 -3.78
N ALA A 117 9.31 11.57 -2.56
CA ALA A 117 8.39 11.25 -1.47
C ALA A 117 7.34 12.35 -1.19
N GLY A 118 7.69 13.62 -1.39
CA GLY A 118 6.76 14.75 -1.20
C GLY A 118 5.60 14.80 -2.21
N THR A 119 5.73 14.21 -3.40
CA THR A 119 4.66 14.17 -4.42
C THR A 119 3.87 12.86 -4.41
N LEU A 120 4.30 11.88 -3.60
CA LEU A 120 3.71 10.54 -3.54
C LEU A 120 2.20 10.54 -3.25
N PRO A 121 1.64 11.32 -2.28
CA PRO A 121 0.20 11.29 -2.02
C PRO A 121 -0.64 11.67 -3.25
N ASN A 122 -0.20 12.69 -3.99
CA ASN A 122 -0.90 13.16 -5.19
C ASN A 122 -0.75 12.17 -6.36
N HIS A 123 0.42 11.58 -6.53
CA HIS A 123 0.65 10.55 -7.55
C HIS A 123 -0.15 9.27 -7.26
N HIS A 124 -0.14 8.83 -6.01
CA HIS A 124 -0.90 7.67 -5.55
C HIS A 124 -2.39 7.86 -5.79
N ALA A 125 -2.98 8.98 -5.38
CA ALA A 125 -4.40 9.26 -5.56
C ALA A 125 -4.85 9.17 -7.04
N ARG A 126 -4.02 9.65 -7.97
CA ARG A 126 -4.32 9.62 -9.41
C ARG A 126 -4.16 8.23 -10.04
N LEU A 127 -3.16 7.47 -9.61
CA LEU A 127 -2.83 6.16 -10.19
C LEU A 127 -3.57 5.01 -9.53
N TYR A 128 -4.06 5.18 -8.30
CA TYR A 128 -4.71 4.13 -7.53
C TYR A 128 -5.93 3.50 -8.24
N PRO A 129 -6.86 4.26 -8.86
CA PRO A 129 -7.97 3.66 -9.59
C PRO A 129 -7.51 2.73 -10.72
N LEU A 130 -6.43 3.10 -11.41
CA LEU A 130 -5.85 2.26 -12.47
C LEU A 130 -5.22 0.98 -11.91
N VAL A 131 -4.48 1.08 -10.79
CA VAL A 131 -3.94 -0.11 -10.09
C VAL A 131 -5.07 -1.03 -9.66
N ALA A 132 -6.08 -0.49 -8.99
CA ALA A 132 -7.21 -1.26 -8.48
C ALA A 132 -7.99 -1.95 -9.62
N ALA A 133 -8.24 -1.24 -10.72
CA ALA A 133 -8.91 -1.82 -11.88
C ALA A 133 -8.06 -2.92 -12.53
N ALA A 134 -6.76 -2.68 -12.75
CA ALA A 134 -5.86 -3.65 -13.36
C ALA A 134 -5.76 -4.93 -12.51
N ASP A 135 -5.60 -4.80 -11.19
CA ASP A 135 -5.48 -5.95 -10.28
C ASP A 135 -6.79 -6.71 -10.12
N ALA A 136 -7.92 -6.00 -10.06
CA ALA A 136 -9.23 -6.65 -10.01
C ALA A 136 -9.52 -7.45 -11.29
N LEU A 137 -9.26 -6.85 -12.47
CA LEU A 137 -9.43 -7.53 -13.76
C LEU A 137 -8.45 -8.68 -13.91
N LEU A 138 -7.20 -8.53 -13.44
CA LEU A 138 -6.20 -9.60 -13.45
C LEU A 138 -6.65 -10.78 -12.59
N ALA A 139 -7.13 -10.52 -11.38
CA ALA A 139 -7.66 -11.56 -10.50
C ALA A 139 -8.86 -12.28 -11.13
N VAL A 140 -9.81 -11.54 -11.71
CA VAL A 140 -10.96 -12.13 -12.42
C VAL A 140 -10.50 -13.02 -13.58
N ALA A 141 -9.53 -12.57 -14.38
CA ALA A 141 -8.99 -13.37 -15.48
C ALA A 141 -8.32 -14.66 -14.99
N LEU A 142 -7.58 -14.60 -13.88
CA LEU A 142 -6.94 -15.77 -13.27
C LEU A 142 -7.97 -16.74 -12.66
N ALA A 143 -9.01 -16.24 -12.01
CA ALA A 143 -10.12 -17.07 -11.50
C ALA A 143 -10.89 -17.74 -12.65
N ALA A 144 -11.16 -17.02 -13.74
CA ALA A 144 -11.80 -17.58 -14.93
C ALA A 144 -10.92 -18.68 -15.55
N ALA A 145 -9.61 -18.46 -15.63
CA ALA A 145 -8.67 -19.48 -16.09
C ALA A 145 -8.68 -20.72 -15.19
N ALA A 146 -8.65 -20.53 -13.86
CA ALA A 146 -8.72 -21.62 -12.90
C ALA A 146 -10.01 -22.45 -13.08
N ALA A 147 -11.15 -21.79 -13.27
CA ALA A 147 -12.43 -22.46 -13.51
C ALA A 147 -12.42 -23.26 -14.84
N LEU A 148 -11.81 -22.72 -15.90
CA LEU A 148 -11.67 -23.42 -17.18
C LEU A 148 -10.73 -24.63 -17.10
N LEU A 149 -9.79 -24.63 -16.14
CA LEU A 149 -8.86 -25.73 -15.93
C LEU A 149 -9.42 -26.85 -15.05
N ALA A 150 -10.55 -26.62 -14.37
CA ALA A 150 -11.14 -27.58 -13.44
C ALA A 150 -11.40 -28.94 -14.14
N GLY A 151 -10.82 -30.01 -13.61
CA GLY A 151 -10.91 -31.36 -14.18
C GLY A 151 -9.99 -31.65 -15.35
N THR A 152 -9.23 -30.66 -15.86
CA THR A 152 -8.17 -30.87 -16.87
C THR A 152 -6.76 -30.81 -16.28
N SER A 153 -6.52 -29.86 -15.37
CA SER A 153 -5.24 -29.68 -14.69
C SER A 153 -5.48 -28.95 -13.36
N ASP A 154 -5.84 -29.73 -12.35
CA ASP A 154 -6.19 -29.20 -11.04
C ASP A 154 -5.01 -28.49 -10.35
N GLU A 155 -3.77 -28.90 -10.64
CA GLU A 155 -2.55 -28.27 -10.13
C GLU A 155 -2.41 -26.82 -10.61
N LEU A 156 -2.52 -26.59 -11.93
CA LEU A 156 -2.44 -25.26 -12.51
C LEU A 156 -3.68 -24.43 -12.18
N GLY A 157 -4.86 -25.06 -12.16
CA GLY A 157 -6.10 -24.41 -11.71
C GLY A 157 -5.99 -23.89 -10.28
N ALA A 158 -5.50 -24.71 -9.35
CA ALA A 158 -5.27 -24.33 -7.95
C ALA A 158 -4.26 -23.19 -7.83
N LEU A 159 -3.14 -23.25 -8.57
CA LEU A 159 -2.13 -22.17 -8.57
C LEU A 159 -2.71 -20.83 -9.01
N LEU A 160 -3.46 -20.81 -10.12
CA LEU A 160 -4.10 -19.61 -10.65
C LEU A 160 -5.15 -19.06 -9.68
N LEU A 161 -5.92 -19.95 -9.04
CA LEU A 161 -6.89 -19.57 -8.03
C LEU A 161 -6.22 -18.94 -6.80
N ILE A 162 -5.11 -19.50 -6.32
CA ILE A 162 -4.32 -18.94 -5.21
C ILE A 162 -3.86 -17.52 -5.56
N PHE A 163 -3.32 -17.31 -6.77
CA PHE A 163 -2.91 -15.97 -7.20
C PHE A 163 -4.08 -14.99 -7.19
N SER A 164 -5.23 -15.38 -7.76
CA SER A 164 -6.44 -14.56 -7.75
C SER A 164 -6.88 -14.20 -6.33
N VAL A 165 -6.97 -15.17 -5.42
CA VAL A 165 -7.41 -14.93 -4.04
C VAL A 165 -6.45 -14.02 -3.29
N VAL A 166 -5.13 -14.26 -3.40
CA VAL A 166 -4.12 -13.41 -2.77
C VAL A 166 -4.20 -11.98 -3.29
N MET A 167 -4.36 -11.78 -4.61
CA MET A 167 -4.54 -10.46 -5.21
C MET A 167 -5.79 -9.75 -4.68
N LEU A 168 -6.93 -10.44 -4.61
CA LEU A 168 -8.19 -9.86 -4.12
C LEU A 168 -8.11 -9.50 -2.63
N VAL A 169 -7.59 -10.40 -1.79
CA VAL A 169 -7.40 -10.15 -0.35
C VAL A 169 -6.42 -8.99 -0.14
N SER A 170 -5.35 -8.96 -0.94
CA SER A 170 -4.39 -7.86 -0.94
C SER A 170 -5.06 -6.52 -1.25
N LEU A 171 -5.78 -6.43 -2.37
CA LEU A 171 -6.44 -5.20 -2.82
C LEU A 171 -7.53 -4.72 -1.85
N ALA A 172 -8.30 -5.64 -1.28
CA ALA A 172 -9.44 -5.36 -0.42
C ALA A 172 -9.04 -5.02 1.03
N PHE A 173 -7.99 -5.66 1.58
CA PHE A 173 -7.66 -5.56 3.01
C PHE A 173 -6.25 -5.06 3.30
N VAL A 174 -5.23 -5.65 2.66
CA VAL A 174 -3.82 -5.35 2.96
C VAL A 174 -3.39 -4.00 2.41
N GLU A 175 -3.69 -3.71 1.15
CA GLU A 175 -3.39 -2.44 0.50
C GLU A 175 -4.06 -1.26 1.21
N PRO A 176 -5.36 -1.29 1.60
CA PRO A 176 -5.96 -0.18 2.34
C PRO A 176 -5.33 0.00 3.72
N ALA A 177 -5.00 -1.09 4.41
CA ALA A 177 -4.35 -1.01 5.71
C ALA A 177 -2.95 -0.37 5.62
N THR A 178 -2.13 -0.83 4.68
CA THR A 178 -0.77 -0.30 4.47
C THR A 178 -0.78 1.13 3.92
N THR A 179 -1.73 1.46 3.04
CA THR A 179 -1.89 2.82 2.49
C THR A 179 -2.30 3.82 3.56
N ARG A 180 -3.27 3.48 4.42
CA ARG A 180 -3.67 4.33 5.56
C ARG A 180 -2.54 4.50 6.57
N ALA A 181 -1.83 3.41 6.89
CA ALA A 181 -0.69 3.45 7.80
C ALA A 181 0.44 4.37 7.28
N ALA A 182 0.64 4.42 5.95
CA ALA A 182 1.61 5.30 5.31
C ALA A 182 1.11 6.76 5.11
N GLY A 183 -0.07 7.12 5.63
CA GLY A 183 -0.62 8.47 5.49
C GLY A 183 -1.11 8.83 4.09
N LEU A 184 -1.25 7.85 3.19
CA LEU A 184 -1.74 8.06 1.83
C LEU A 184 -3.27 7.95 1.78
N ARG A 185 -3.92 8.73 0.91
CA ARG A 185 -5.39 8.68 0.70
C ARG A 185 -5.74 7.96 -0.59
N ARG A 186 -6.88 7.26 -0.56
CA ARG A 186 -7.62 6.81 -1.75
C ARG A 186 -8.65 7.90 -2.02
N THR A 187 -8.50 8.64 -3.12
CA THR A 187 -9.56 9.49 -3.64
C THR A 187 -10.51 8.67 -4.49
#